data_AF-B2JD18-F1
#
_entry.id   AF-B2JD18-F1
#
_cell.length_a   1.000
_cell.length_b   1.000
_cell.length_c   1.000
_cell.angle_alpha   90.00
_cell.angle_beta   90.00
_cell.angle_gamma   90.00
#
_symmetry.space_group_name_H-M   'P 1'
#
loop_
_entity.id
_entity.type
_entity.pdbx_description
1 polymer ?
#
loop_
_entity_poly.entity_id
_entity_poly.type
_entity_poly.pdbx_seq_one_letter_code
_entity_poly.pdbx_strand_id
1 'polypeptide(L)'
;MTAREKGGPLANLAGRWAKEPLFIEWMCSTNQPANSPTDAAEFIRARCCVESRAQLDHSAEAKARFDRYVRGPYSKYRAAAGCQ
;
A
#
# COMPACT_ATOMS: atom_id res chain seq x y z
N MET A 1 13.20 -1.72 23.26
CA MET A 1 12.77 -0.34 22.91
C MET A 1 12.79 -0.19 21.40
N THR A 2 11.73 -0.62 20.71
CA THR A 2 11.65 -0.46 19.26
C THR A 2 11.37 1.00 18.96
N ALA A 3 12.37 1.69 18.38
CA ALA A 3 12.20 3.05 17.92
C ALA A 3 10.93 3.09 17.06
N ARG A 4 10.00 4.00 17.37
CA ARG A 4 8.84 4.26 16.53
C ARG A 4 9.38 4.93 15.27
N GLU A 5 9.86 4.11 14.33
CA GLU A 5 10.31 4.49 13.00
C GLU A 5 9.28 5.47 12.48
N LYS A 6 9.65 6.75 12.38
CA LYS A 6 8.72 7.80 11.98
C LYS A 6 8.42 7.57 10.52
N GLY A 7 7.29 6.94 10.24
CA GLY A 7 6.89 6.65 8.87
C GLY A 7 6.88 7.92 8.03
N GLY A 8 7.75 7.95 7.02
CA GLY A 8 7.88 9.07 6.11
C GLY A 8 6.69 9.19 5.14
N PRO A 9 6.84 9.94 4.04
CA PRO A 9 5.76 10.17 3.08
C PRO A 9 5.14 8.88 2.52
N LEU A 10 5.95 7.84 2.24
CA LEU A 10 5.43 6.57 1.71
C LEU A 10 4.62 5.79 2.73
N ALA A 11 5.07 5.77 3.99
CA ALA A 11 4.35 5.13 5.06
C ALA A 11 2.97 5.78 5.31
N ASN A 12 2.89 7.11 5.17
CA ASN A 12 1.63 7.84 5.26
C ASN A 12 0.72 7.60 4.05
N LEU A 13 1.30 7.57 2.84
CA LEU A 13 0.58 7.26 1.62
C LEU A 13 -0.03 5.85 1.66
N ALA A 14 0.76 4.83 2.01
CA ALA A 14 0.31 3.45 2.16
C ALA A 14 -0.83 3.34 3.19
N GLY A 15 -0.70 4.05 4.32
CA GLY A 15 -1.76 4.09 5.34
C GLY A 15 -3.03 4.83 4.89
N ARG A 16 -2.92 5.82 4.00
CA ARG A 16 -4.08 6.49 3.38
C ARG A 16 -4.76 5.59 2.37
N TRP A 17 -4.00 4.98 1.46
CA TRP A 17 -4.55 4.07 0.46
C TRP A 17 -5.22 2.86 1.09
N ALA A 18 -4.63 2.27 2.14
CA ALA A 18 -5.28 1.18 2.86
C ALA A 18 -6.67 1.57 3.41
N LYS A 19 -6.93 2.85 3.71
CA LYS A 19 -8.23 3.35 4.16
C LYS A 19 -9.12 3.86 3.02
N GLU A 20 -8.61 3.92 1.79
CA GLU A 20 -9.31 4.48 0.66
C GLU A 20 -10.24 3.42 0.05
N PRO A 21 -11.55 3.69 -0.13
CA PRO A 21 -12.48 2.70 -0.64
C PRO A 21 -12.10 2.21 -2.04
N LEU A 22 -11.56 3.08 -2.90
CA LEU A 22 -11.05 2.70 -4.22
C LEU A 22 -9.93 1.65 -4.15
N PHE A 23 -9.09 1.70 -3.12
CA PHE A 23 -8.04 0.71 -2.93
C PHE A 23 -8.63 -0.63 -2.48
N ILE A 24 -9.64 -0.60 -1.60
CA ILE A 24 -10.37 -1.81 -1.20
C ILE A 24 -11.09 -2.44 -2.41
N GLU A 25 -11.74 -1.64 -3.25
CA GLU A 25 -12.39 -2.13 -4.47
C GLU A 25 -11.38 -2.70 -5.47
N TRP A 26 -10.25 -2.03 -5.67
CA TRP A 26 -9.15 -2.56 -6.48
C TRP A 26 -8.68 -3.91 -5.94
N MET A 27 -8.46 -4.02 -4.62
CA MET A 27 -8.03 -5.26 -3.98
C MET A 27 -9.05 -6.38 -4.15
N CYS A 28 -10.34 -6.06 -4.02
CA CYS A 28 -11.43 -6.99 -4.30
C CYS A 28 -11.41 -7.46 -5.78
N SER A 29 -11.17 -6.53 -6.72
CA SER A 29 -10.98 -6.84 -8.14
C SER A 29 -9.74 -7.69 -8.43
N THR A 30 -8.69 -7.60 -7.61
CA THR A 30 -7.50 -8.47 -7.70
C THR A 30 -7.70 -9.87 -7.11
N ASN A 31 -8.94 -10.23 -6.75
CA ASN A 31 -9.30 -11.53 -6.18
C ASN A 31 -8.60 -11.80 -4.84
N GLN A 32 -8.34 -10.73 -4.06
CA GLN A 32 -7.86 -10.81 -2.69
C GLN A 32 -9.01 -10.52 -1.73
N PRO A 33 -9.19 -11.29 -0.63
CA PRO A 33 -10.25 -11.08 0.35
C PRO A 33 -10.00 -9.85 1.27
N ALA A 34 -9.28 -8.85 0.78
CA ALA A 34 -8.85 -7.69 1.54
C ALA A 34 -9.96 -6.63 1.61
N ASN A 35 -11.03 -6.93 2.34
CA ASN A 35 -12.19 -6.04 2.50
C ASN A 35 -12.01 -5.02 3.63
N SER A 36 -10.85 -5.00 4.29
CA SER A 36 -10.60 -4.18 5.47
C SER A 36 -9.31 -3.37 5.33
N PRO A 37 -9.26 -2.16 5.93
CA PRO A 37 -8.08 -1.32 5.87
C PRO A 37 -6.86 -1.95 6.54
N THR A 38 -7.08 -2.82 7.52
CA THR A 38 -6.02 -3.61 8.13
C THR A 38 -5.44 -4.61 7.14
N ASP A 39 -6.29 -5.31 6.38
CA ASP A 39 -5.87 -6.31 5.40
C ASP A 39 -5.11 -5.68 4.23
N ALA A 40 -5.58 -4.53 3.74
CA ALA A 40 -4.87 -3.72 2.76
C ALA A 40 -3.46 -3.29 3.24
N ALA A 41 -3.32 -2.95 4.53
CA ALA A 41 -2.02 -2.61 5.10
C ALA A 41 -1.10 -3.85 5.23
N GLU A 42 -1.65 -5.00 5.62
CA GLU A 42 -0.93 -6.28 5.67
C GLU A 42 -0.47 -6.72 4.28
N PHE A 43 -1.29 -6.53 3.25
CA PHE A 43 -0.90 -6.81 1.87
C PHE A 43 0.28 -5.95 1.43
N ILE A 44 0.25 -4.64 1.71
CA ILE A 44 1.36 -3.73 1.38
C ILE A 44 2.64 -4.19 2.09
N ARG A 45 2.55 -4.56 3.36
CA ARG A 45 3.66 -5.09 4.16
C ARG A 45 4.24 -6.37 3.55
N ALA A 46 3.38 -7.35 3.25
CA ALA A 46 3.77 -8.62 2.66
C ALA A 46 4.44 -8.43 1.28
N ARG A 47 3.89 -7.57 0.42
CA ARG A 47 4.45 -7.28 -0.92
C ARG A 47 5.77 -6.51 -0.87
N CYS A 48 5.92 -5.61 0.09
CA CYS A 48 7.14 -4.81 0.23
C CYS A 48 8.20 -5.49 1.09
N CYS A 49 7.89 -6.66 1.68
CA CYS A 49 8.74 -7.39 2.61
C CYS A 49 9.17 -6.52 3.81
N VAL A 50 8.18 -5.84 4.42
CA VAL A 50 8.39 -4.99 5.60
C VAL A 50 7.44 -5.40 6.72
N GLU A 51 7.91 -5.35 7.95
CA GLU A 51 7.10 -5.61 9.14
C GLU A 51 6.27 -4.37 9.51
N SER A 52 6.77 -3.19 9.19
CA SER A 52 6.10 -1.92 9.47
C SER A 52 6.08 -1.00 8.25
N ARG A 53 4.94 -0.35 8.01
CA ARG A 53 4.77 0.69 6.98
C ARG A 53 5.83 1.78 7.05
N ALA A 54 6.38 2.04 8.24
CA ALA A 54 7.45 3.01 8.40
C ALA A 54 8.73 2.63 7.64
N GLN A 55 9.04 1.33 7.54
CA GLN A 55 10.23 0.83 6.84
C GLN A 55 10.18 1.06 5.31
N LEU A 56 8.99 1.31 4.74
CA LEU A 56 8.84 1.67 3.33
C LEU A 56 9.68 2.91 2.96
N ASP A 57 9.86 3.83 3.90
CA ASP A 57 10.61 5.07 3.66
C ASP A 57 12.12 4.89 3.94
N HIS A 58 12.47 3.96 4.84
CA HIS A 58 13.85 3.69 5.21
C HIS A 58 14.56 2.73 4.24
N SER A 59 13.81 1.88 3.53
CA SER A 59 14.37 0.88 2.62
C SER A 59 14.08 1.23 1.16
N ALA A 60 15.13 1.56 0.41
CA ALA A 60 15.02 1.85 -1.03
C ALA A 60 14.41 0.66 -1.81
N GLU A 61 14.70 -0.58 -1.40
CA GLU A 61 14.09 -1.76 -2.00
C GLU A 61 12.60 -1.87 -1.71
N ALA A 62 12.17 -1.59 -0.47
CA ALA A 62 10.76 -1.61 -0.10
C ALA A 62 9.98 -0.55 -0.88
N LYS A 63 10.56 0.63 -1.08
CA LYS A 63 10.03 1.68 -1.97
C LYS A 63 9.89 1.20 -3.41
N ALA A 64 10.93 0.57 -3.97
CA ALA A 64 10.88 0.06 -5.34
C ALA A 64 9.81 -1.05 -5.51
N ARG A 65 9.67 -1.93 -4.51
CA ARG A 65 8.62 -2.95 -4.48
C ARG A 65 7.23 -2.32 -4.38
N PHE A 66 7.04 -1.36 -3.48
CA PHE A 66 5.77 -0.63 -3.36
C PHE A 66 5.39 0.04 -4.68
N ASP A 67 6.34 0.69 -5.33
CA ASP A 67 6.09 1.37 -6.60
C ASP A 67 5.70 0.37 -7.70
N ARG A 68 6.46 -0.72 -7.82
CA ARG A 68 6.25 -1.75 -8.85
C ARG A 68 4.97 -2.57 -8.66
N TYR A 69 4.69 -2.98 -7.42
CA TYR A 69 3.60 -3.93 -7.11
C TYR A 69 2.31 -3.26 -6.65
N VAL A 70 2.37 -2.07 -6.05
CA VAL A 70 1.19 -1.36 -5.55
C VAL A 70 0.91 -0.16 -6.43
N ARG A 71 1.84 0.81 -6.49
CA ARG A 71 1.60 2.06 -7.21
C ARG A 71 1.36 1.85 -8.70
N GLY A 72 2.13 1.01 -9.38
CA GLY A 72 1.96 0.72 -10.81
C GLY A 72 0.55 0.24 -11.17
N PRO A 73 0.09 -0.90 -10.63
CA PRO A 73 -1.24 -1.41 -10.93
C PRO A 73 -2.36 -0.56 -10.30
N TYR A 74 -2.18 -0.03 -9.09
CA TYR A 74 -3.17 0.87 -8.49
C TYR A 74 -3.32 2.17 -9.29
N SER A 75 -2.24 2.73 -9.85
CA SER A 75 -2.32 3.93 -10.69
C SER A 75 -3.07 3.67 -11.99
N LYS A 76 -2.92 2.48 -12.59
CA LYS A 76 -3.72 2.06 -13.76
C LYS A 76 -5.19 1.90 -13.39
N TYR A 77 -5.47 1.23 -12.27
CA TYR A 77 -6.84 1.07 -11.77
C TYR A 77 -7.47 2.42 -11.44
N ARG A 78 -6.76 3.31 -10.75
CA ARG A 78 -7.23 4.65 -10.40
C ARG A 78 -7.45 5.52 -11.64
N ALA A 79 -6.64 5.38 -12.68
CA ALA A 79 -6.89 6.04 -13.96
C ALA A 79 -8.16 5.49 -14.64
N ALA A 80 -8.40 4.17 -14.56
CA ALA A 80 -9.63 3.56 -15.11
C ALA A 80 -10.88 3.91 -14.28
N ALA A 81 -10.79 3.85 -12.95
CA ALA A 81 -11.87 4.21 -12.03
C ALA A 81 -12.13 5.72 -11.96
N GLY A 82 -11.12 6.53 -12.28
CA GLY A 82 -11.16 7.99 -12.35
C GLY A 82 -11.38 8.55 -13.76
N CYS A 83 -11.61 7.69 -14.77
CA CYS A 83 -12.20 8.13 -16.04
C CYS A 83 -13.71 8.31 -15.82
N GLN A 84 -14.08 9.46 -15.28
CA GLN A 84 -15.36 10.13 -15.50
C GLN A 84 -15.07 11.49 -16.14
#